data_AF-A0A7J2Y7Z4-F1
#
_entry.id   AF-A0A7J2Y7Z4-F1
#
_cell.length_a   1.000
_cell.length_b   1.000
_cell.length_c   1.000
_cell.angle_alpha   90.00
_cell.angle_beta   90.00
_cell.angle_gamma   90.00
#
_symmetry.space_group_name_H-M   'P 1'
#
loop_
_entity.id
_entity.type
_entity.pdbx_description
1 polymer ?
#
loop_
_entity_poly.entity_id
_entity_poly.type
_entity_poly.pdbx_seq_one_letter_code
_entity_poly.pdbx_strand_id
1 'polypeptide(L)'
;MHLSMGLWAVLAEVEDPEERQELTLVVVVIQVHFAGRVVRERAVVEFMAERCGWSPSKTRRRLESLVDRGVLRCGRDLGDHWTKIFEVLDRPPIPAAFALEMGG
;
A
#
# COMPACT_ATOMS: atom_id res chain seq x y z
N MET A 1 -17.40 -16.08 7.75
CA MET A 1 -17.43 -15.06 6.68
C MET A 1 -16.94 -13.77 7.31
N HIS A 2 -15.68 -13.40 7.10
CA HIS A 2 -15.19 -12.09 7.55
C HIS A 2 -15.88 -11.07 6.65
N LEU A 3 -16.75 -10.24 7.23
CA LEU A 3 -17.31 -9.10 6.52
C LEU A 3 -16.10 -8.26 6.10
N SER A 4 -15.91 -8.10 4.79
CA SER A 4 -14.87 -7.22 4.25
C SER A 4 -15.21 -5.81 4.70
N MET A 5 -14.70 -5.40 5.87
CA MET A 5 -14.61 -3.99 6.17
C MET A 5 -13.86 -3.35 5.00
N GLY A 6 -14.44 -2.30 4.42
CA GLY A 6 -13.79 -1.60 3.31
C GLY A 6 -12.38 -1.17 3.72
N LEU A 7 -11.47 -1.06 2.74
CA LEU A 7 -10.05 -0.79 3.00
C LEU A 7 -9.82 0.31 4.03
N TRP A 8 -10.56 1.42 3.92
CA TRP A 8 -10.43 2.57 4.81
C TRP A 8 -10.86 2.28 6.25
N ALA A 9 -11.84 1.40 6.44
CA ALA A 9 -12.26 0.98 7.77
C ALA A 9 -11.17 0.14 8.46
N VAL A 10 -10.51 -0.76 7.73
CA VAL A 10 -9.37 -1.54 8.27
C VAL A 10 -8.22 -0.63 8.70
N LEU A 11 -7.92 0.42 7.92
CA LEU A 11 -6.90 1.40 8.30
C LEU A 11 -7.34 2.32 9.44
N ALA A 12 -8.63 2.65 9.54
CA ALA A 12 -9.16 3.49 10.61
C ALA A 12 -8.98 2.86 12.01
N GLU A 13 -8.97 1.53 12.10
CA GLU A 13 -8.74 0.76 13.33
C GLU A 13 -7.28 0.73 13.80
N VAL A 14 -6.34 1.26 13.01
CA VAL A 14 -4.94 1.40 13.46
C VAL A 14 -4.88 2.48 14.54
N GLU A 15 -4.52 2.06 15.76
CA GLU A 15 -4.51 2.93 16.95
C GLU A 15 -3.46 4.04 16.86
N ASP A 16 -2.24 3.69 16.41
CA ASP A 16 -1.16 4.66 16.26
C ASP A 16 -1.42 5.58 15.05
N PRO A 17 -1.61 6.89 15.27
CA PRO A 17 -1.96 7.80 14.20
C PRO A 17 -0.85 7.96 13.15
N GLU A 18 0.42 7.87 13.55
CA GLU A 18 1.55 7.94 12.63
C GLU A 18 1.58 6.70 11.73
N GLU A 19 1.54 5.49 12.29
CA GLU A 19 1.45 4.25 11.51
C GLU A 19 0.23 4.26 10.59
N ARG A 20 -0.94 4.70 11.07
CA ARG A 20 -2.14 4.79 10.25
C ARG A 20 -1.93 5.69 9.03
N GLN A 21 -1.33 6.87 9.21
CA GLN A 21 -1.03 7.79 8.12
C GLN A 21 -0.03 7.17 7.14
N GLU A 22 1.00 6.51 7.63
CA GLU A 22 2.02 5.86 6.81
C GLU A 22 1.45 4.70 5.98
N LEU A 23 0.62 3.85 6.58
CA LEU A 23 -0.06 2.75 5.88
C LEU A 23 -1.02 3.29 4.81
N THR A 24 -1.77 4.35 5.15
CA THR A 24 -2.67 5.04 4.21
C THR A 24 -1.89 5.58 3.01
N LEU A 25 -0.76 6.24 3.26
CA LEU A 25 0.10 6.79 2.21
C LEU A 25 0.58 5.71 1.24
N VAL A 26 1.07 4.56 1.75
CA VAL A 26 1.53 3.46 0.90
C VAL A 26 0.39 2.91 0.04
N VAL A 27 -0.81 2.74 0.58
CA VAL A 27 -1.98 2.30 -0.20
C VAL A 27 -2.31 3.30 -1.31
N VAL A 28 -2.38 4.58 -0.99
CA VAL A 28 -2.68 5.64 -1.97
C VAL A 28 -1.65 5.64 -3.09
N VAL A 29 -0.36 5.54 -2.75
CA VAL A 29 0.73 5.45 -3.73
C VAL A 29 0.52 4.26 -4.66
N ILE A 30 0.20 3.07 -4.13
CA ILE A 30 -0.06 1.88 -4.94
C ILE A 30 -1.27 2.08 -5.85
N GLN A 31 -2.37 2.63 -5.34
CA GLN A 31 -3.58 2.86 -6.13
C GLN A 31 -3.36 3.87 -7.26
N VAL A 32 -2.69 4.99 -6.96
CA VAL A 32 -2.52 6.12 -7.90
C VAL A 32 -1.37 5.87 -8.88
N HIS A 33 -0.17 5.55 -8.39
CA HIS A 33 1.03 5.48 -9.23
C HIS A 33 1.29 4.09 -9.82
N PHE A 34 0.67 3.05 -9.26
CA PHE A 34 0.82 1.67 -9.72
C PHE A 34 -0.52 1.04 -10.12
N ALA A 35 -1.57 1.84 -10.35
CA ALA A 35 -2.90 1.38 -10.75
C ALA A 35 -3.47 0.25 -9.86
N GLY A 36 -3.15 0.29 -8.57
CA GLY A 36 -3.57 -0.71 -7.58
C GLY A 36 -2.72 -1.98 -7.54
N ARG A 37 -1.66 -2.09 -8.35
CA ARG A 37 -0.83 -3.30 -8.44
C ARG A 37 0.64 -2.99 -8.72
N VAL A 38 1.52 -3.39 -7.80
CA VAL A 38 2.97 -3.28 -7.97
C VAL A 38 3.54 -4.63 -8.38
N VAL A 39 4.15 -4.70 -9.57
CA VAL A 39 4.96 -5.85 -10.00
C VAL A 39 6.41 -5.51 -9.67
N ARG A 40 6.98 -6.17 -8.64
CA ARG A 40 8.28 -5.93 -7.96
C ARG A 40 8.21 -4.95 -6.79
N GLU A 41 8.46 -5.49 -5.59
CA GLU A 41 8.65 -4.72 -4.34
C GLU A 41 9.60 -3.52 -4.49
N ARG A 42 10.67 -3.69 -5.27
CA ARG A 42 11.69 -2.66 -5.50
C ARG A 42 11.08 -1.35 -6.04
N ALA A 43 10.08 -1.42 -6.90
CA ALA A 43 9.51 -0.23 -7.53
C ALA A 43 8.82 0.69 -6.51
N VAL A 44 8.05 0.14 -5.57
CA VAL A 44 7.43 0.94 -4.50
C VAL A 44 8.46 1.39 -3.46
N VAL A 45 9.49 0.59 -3.20
CA VAL A 45 10.59 0.97 -2.30
C VAL A 45 11.35 2.19 -2.84
N GLU A 46 11.73 2.18 -4.12
CA GLU A 46 12.42 3.29 -4.78
C GLU A 46 11.54 4.54 -4.82
N PHE A 47 10.26 4.38 -5.18
CA PHE A 47 9.31 5.49 -5.19
C PHE A 47 9.17 6.16 -3.82
N MET A 48 9.02 5.38 -2.74
CA MET A 48 8.88 5.93 -1.38
C MET A 48 10.18 6.56 -0.88
N ALA A 49 11.34 6.03 -1.28
CA ALA A 49 12.63 6.65 -0.97
C ALA A 49 12.76 8.02 -1.63
N GLU A 50 12.42 8.13 -2.91
CA GLU A 50 12.51 9.38 -3.67
C GLU A 50 11.48 10.43 -3.23
N ARG A 51 10.22 10.02 -3.02
CA ARG A 51 9.12 10.96 -2.72
C ARG A 51 8.97 11.30 -1.24
N CYS A 52 9.31 10.36 -0.35
CA CYS A 52 9.05 10.50 1.08
C CYS A 52 10.32 10.41 1.93
N GLY A 53 11.50 10.17 1.32
CA GLY A 53 12.75 10.01 2.07
C GLY A 53 12.79 8.74 2.93
N TRP A 54 11.94 7.74 2.64
CA TRP A 54 11.86 6.55 3.47
C TRP A 54 13.03 5.60 3.25
N SER A 55 13.48 4.96 4.32
CA SER A 55 14.41 3.85 4.20
C SER A 55 13.72 2.63 3.57
N PRO A 56 14.44 1.77 2.83
CA PRO A 56 13.87 0.55 2.26
C PRO A 56 13.18 -0.35 3.30
N SER A 57 13.77 -0.44 4.50
CA SER A 57 13.22 -1.25 5.60
C SER A 57 11.87 -0.73 6.09
N LYS A 58 11.69 0.60 6.13
CA LYS A 58 10.41 1.20 6.53
C LYS A 58 9.31 0.83 5.54
N THR A 59 9.55 1.02 4.24
CA THR A 59 8.56 0.69 3.20
C THR A 59 8.19 -0.80 3.22
N ARG A 60 9.17 -1.70 3.34
CA ARG A 60 8.90 -3.14 3.44
C ARG A 60 8.04 -3.51 4.65
N ARG A 61 8.37 -2.95 5.83
CA ARG A 61 7.59 -3.20 7.05
C ARG A 61 6.14 -2.72 6.91
N ARG A 62 5.90 -1.60 6.22
CA ARG A 62 4.55 -1.11 5.94
C ARG A 62 3.81 -1.98 4.92
N LEU A 63 4.48 -2.48 3.89
CA LEU A 63 3.90 -3.45 2.96
C LEU A 63 3.49 -4.75 3.67
N GLU A 64 4.34 -5.27 4.56
CA GLU A 64 4.02 -6.45 5.36
C GLU A 64 2.82 -6.20 6.29
N SER A 65 2.79 -5.08 7.01
CA SER A 65 1.66 -4.69 7.86
C SER A 65 0.34 -4.60 7.07
N LEU A 66 0.37 -4.06 5.85
CA LEU A 66 -0.80 -4.01 4.97
C LEU A 66 -1.26 -5.39 4.48
N VAL A 67 -0.33 -6.34 4.27
CA VAL A 67 -0.65 -7.72 3.91
C VAL A 67 -1.28 -8.45 5.09
N ASP A 68 -0.70 -8.32 6.28
CA ASP A 68 -1.21 -8.96 7.50
C ASP A 68 -2.62 -8.47 7.86
N ARG A 69 -2.93 -7.21 7.53
CA ARG A 69 -4.25 -6.60 7.71
C ARG A 69 -5.26 -6.96 6.60
N GLY A 70 -4.84 -7.68 5.56
CA GLY A 70 -5.71 -8.01 4.43
C GLY A 70 -6.06 -6.80 3.55
N VAL A 71 -5.26 -5.74 3.57
CA VAL A 71 -5.41 -4.59 2.66
C VAL A 71 -4.73 -4.88 1.33
N LEU A 72 -3.55 -5.50 1.38
CA LEU A 72 -2.82 -5.96 0.21
C LEU A 72 -2.83 -7.49 0.11
N ARG A 73 -2.90 -7.99 -1.11
CA ARG A 73 -2.47 -9.35 -1.44
C ARG A 73 -1.01 -9.35 -1.82
N CYS A 74 -0.22 -10.20 -1.19
CA CYS A 74 1.14 -10.52 -1.63
C CYS A 74 1.13 -11.83 -2.40
N GLY A 75 1.62 -11.82 -3.64
CA GLY A 75 1.78 -12.99 -4.49
C GLY A 75 3.17 -13.04 -5.12
N ARG A 76 3.40 -14.07 -5.94
CA ARG A 76 4.59 -14.15 -6.81
C ARG A 76 4.19 -13.97 -8.25
N ASP A 77 5.05 -13.32 -9.03
CA ASP A 77 4.93 -13.29 -10.48
C ASP A 77 5.04 -14.71 -11.05
N LEU A 78 4.19 -15.05 -12.02
CA LEU A 78 4.15 -16.40 -12.58
C LEU A 78 5.25 -16.65 -13.61
N GLY A 79 5.91 -15.60 -14.11
CA GLY A 79 7.00 -15.71 -15.07
C GLY A 79 8.33 -16.13 -14.44
N ASP A 80 8.66 -15.58 -13.27
CA ASP A 80 9.91 -15.91 -12.56
C ASP A 80 9.70 -16.59 -11.20
N HIS A 81 8.47 -16.70 -10.70
CA HIS A 81 8.09 -17.28 -9.39
C HIS A 81 8.77 -16.65 -8.16
N TRP A 82 9.66 -15.68 -8.36
CA TRP A 82 10.47 -15.04 -7.35
C TRP A 82 10.01 -13.61 -7.08
N THR A 83 9.64 -12.86 -8.10
CA THR A 83 9.21 -11.47 -7.96
C THR A 83 7.95 -11.37 -7.11
N LYS A 84 8.00 -10.59 -6.01
CA LYS A 84 6.81 -10.26 -5.21
C LYS A 84 5.90 -9.29 -5.97
N ILE A 85 4.61 -9.58 -5.95
CA ILE A 85 3.54 -8.71 -6.45
C ILE A 85 2.68 -8.28 -5.27
N PHE A 86 2.38 -6.99 -5.18
CA PHE A 86 1.46 -6.44 -4.19
C PHE A 86 0.25 -5.86 -4.91
N GLU A 87 -0.95 -6.25 -4.48
CA GLU A 87 -2.20 -5.81 -5.10
C GLU A 87 -3.20 -5.37 -4.03
N VAL A 88 -3.81 -4.21 -4.22
CA VAL A 88 -4.86 -3.71 -3.31
C VAL A 88 -6.14 -4.52 -3.53
N LEU A 89 -6.64 -5.17 -2.47
CA LEU A 89 -7.78 -6.09 -2.54
C LEU A 89 -9.12 -5.39 -2.77
N ASP A 90 -9.31 -4.23 -2.15
CA ASP A 90 -10.49 -3.38 -2.28
C ASP A 90 -10.02 -1.99 -2.72
N ARG A 91 -10.54 -1.48 -3.85
CA ARG A 91 -10.08 -0.21 -4.45
C ARG A 91 -11.17 0.86 -4.33
N PRO A 92 -11.50 1.30 -3.10
CA PRO A 92 -12.45 2.38 -2.91
C PRO A 92 -11.86 3.69 -3.46
N PRO A 93 -12.70 4.69 -3.77
CA PRO A 93 -12.24 6.03 -4.11
C PRO A 93 -11.23 6.55 -3.07
N ILE A 94 -10.18 7.21 -3.57
CA ILE A 94 -9.17 7.84 -2.73
C ILE A 94 -9.81 9.01 -1.96
N PRO A 95 -9.62 9.11 -0.63
CA PRO A 95 -10.12 10.23 0.14
C PRO A 95 -9.55 11.56 -0.39
N ALA A 96 -10.41 12.58 -0.46
CA ALA A 96 -10.06 13.88 -1.06
C ALA A 96 -8.81 14.54 -0.47
N ALA A 97 -8.53 14.30 0.83
CA ALA A 97 -7.34 14.78 1.52
C ALA A 97 -6.03 14.34 0.83
N PHE A 98 -6.01 13.13 0.26
CA PHE A 98 -4.83 12.58 -0.42
C PHE A 98 -4.85 12.82 -1.94
N ALA A 99 -6.02 13.12 -2.52
CA ALA A 99 -6.12 13.39 -3.96
C ALA A 99 -5.39 14.68 -4.36
N LEU A 100 -5.39 15.69 -3.49
CA LEU A 100 -4.73 16.99 -3.73
C LEU A 100 -3.20 16.91 -3.65
N GLU A 101 -2.66 16.00 -2.84
CA GLU A 101 -1.21 15.83 -2.66
C GLU A 101 -0.56 14.98 -3.77
N MET A 102 -1.37 14.23 -4.52
CA MET A 102 -0.91 13.24 -5.51
C MET A 102 -1.21 13.63 -6.96
N GLY A 103 -1.97 14.71 -7.18
CA GLY A 103 -2.26 15.30 -8.50
C GLY A 103 -1.32 16.45 -8.80
N GLY A 104 -0.10 16.13 -9.26
CA GLY A 104 0.89 17.09 -9.77
C GLY A 104 1.64 16.52 -10.95
#